data_AF-A0A7V5V5V1-F1
#
_entry.id   AF-A0A7V5V5V1-F1
#
_cell.length_a   1.000
_cell.length_b   1.000
_cell.length_c   1.000
_cell.angle_alpha   90.00
_cell.angle_beta   90.00
_cell.angle_gamma   90.00
#
_symmetry.space_group_name_H-M   'P 1'
#
loop_
_entity.id
_entity.type
_entity.pdbx_description
1 polymer ?
#
loop_
_entity_poly.entity_id
_entity_poly.type
_entity_poly.pdbx_seq_one_letter_code
_entity_poly.pdbx_strand_id
1 'polypeptide(L)'
;MNSHKPPVTDCGKNRCFLCRVFGEQHFTEGIHDPGQAWNALTVGAYTEKNHIDPAQYPDWQTVAPPGDLSPSSTTSMDWSRTWPIKPDIVMEGGNMGLHPTAGTADSIDSLELLSTNWQHELMRPLVITGETSAATALAARFAAIIQAQYPEYWPETIRAMLIHSAEWTEAMKKRFAPFRVKQDRENLLRYCGYGVPDLSRALWSANNALTLVAQDTLHPFDKKEGRIVTRDMHLHAIPWPTELLAELGNTPVTMRVTLSYFIEPNPARRGWGKKYSYAGHGLRFEVKRPLESLENFQKRINKAARDEETGRSGATSPSDPNWILGKNLRKIGSVHSDTWSGPAVELAQRGYIAVFPVMGWWKSNPRHERWANKARYSLIVTIKTPETEVDLYTPVAAMVAVPVNIAIET
;
A
#
# COMPACT_ATOMS: atom_id res chain seq x y z
N MET A 1 7.58 25.89 -9.80
CA MET A 1 7.62 24.83 -8.77
C MET A 1 6.23 24.20 -8.70
N ASN A 2 5.98 23.14 -9.48
CA ASN A 2 4.73 22.38 -9.35
C ASN A 2 4.90 21.45 -8.16
N SER A 3 4.28 21.77 -7.02
CA SER A 3 4.11 20.82 -5.92
C SER A 3 3.19 19.71 -6.40
N HIS A 4 3.74 18.69 -7.05
CA HIS A 4 3.01 17.45 -7.26
C HIS A 4 2.82 16.87 -5.86
N LYS A 5 1.60 16.97 -5.31
CA LYS A 5 1.18 16.20 -4.14
C LYS A 5 0.64 14.85 -4.65
N PRO A 6 0.70 13.75 -3.89
CA PRO A 6 0.00 12.54 -4.30
C PRO A 6 -1.50 12.85 -4.42
N PRO A 7 -2.17 12.49 -5.54
CA PRO A 7 -3.60 12.68 -5.65
C PRO A 7 -4.30 11.70 -4.69
N VAL A 8 -4.85 12.23 -3.59
CA VAL A 8 -5.67 11.47 -2.63
C VAL A 8 -7.12 11.62 -3.03
N THR A 9 -7.84 10.51 -3.17
CA THR A 9 -9.25 10.50 -3.61
C THR A 9 -10.08 9.53 -2.79
N ASP A 10 -11.34 9.88 -2.69
CA ASP A 10 -12.42 9.02 -2.18
C ASP A 10 -12.64 7.83 -3.12
N CYS A 11 -13.05 6.69 -2.57
CA CYS A 11 -13.45 5.49 -3.30
C CYS A 11 -14.87 5.58 -3.93
N GLY A 12 -15.68 6.57 -3.53
CA GLY A 12 -17.06 6.78 -3.95
C GLY A 12 -18.06 6.51 -2.82
N LYS A 13 -19.26 7.08 -2.94
CA LYS A 13 -20.36 6.95 -1.97
C LYS A 13 -21.59 6.36 -2.64
N ASN A 14 -22.25 5.41 -1.97
CA ASN A 14 -23.61 5.02 -2.36
C ASN A 14 -24.57 5.17 -1.17
N ARG A 15 -25.31 6.29 -1.13
CA ARG A 15 -26.42 6.52 -0.19
C ARG A 15 -27.71 6.00 -0.79
N CYS A 16 -27.85 4.68 -0.85
CA CYS A 16 -29.08 4.08 -1.34
C CYS A 16 -30.13 4.08 -0.21
N PHE A 17 -30.98 5.13 -0.18
CA PHE A 17 -32.10 5.29 0.78
C PHE A 17 -33.13 4.14 0.77
N LEU A 18 -33.02 3.20 -0.18
CA LEU A 18 -33.92 2.05 -0.38
C LEU A 18 -33.26 0.69 -0.13
N CYS A 19 -31.97 0.64 0.26
CA CYS A 19 -31.29 -0.64 0.44
C CYS A 19 -31.66 -1.29 1.77
N ARG A 20 -32.59 -2.26 1.70
CA ARG A 20 -32.93 -3.19 2.79
C ARG A 20 -31.77 -4.08 3.26
N VAL A 21 -30.57 -3.96 2.69
CA VAL A 21 -29.41 -4.83 2.97
C VAL A 21 -28.11 -4.03 2.87
N PHE A 22 -27.74 -3.30 3.93
CA PHE A 22 -26.46 -2.60 4.01
C PHE A 22 -25.24 -3.54 4.23
N GLY A 23 -25.47 -4.84 4.46
CA GLY A 23 -24.41 -5.80 4.83
C GLY A 23 -23.56 -6.36 3.68
N GLU A 24 -23.96 -6.19 2.42
CA GLU A 24 -23.27 -6.81 1.26
C GLU A 24 -22.85 -5.83 0.16
N GLN A 25 -23.14 -4.53 0.28
CA GLN A 25 -22.83 -3.54 -0.77
C GLN A 25 -21.33 -3.46 -1.10
N HIS A 26 -20.46 -3.70 -0.11
CA HIS A 26 -19.01 -3.75 -0.30
C HIS A 26 -18.57 -4.76 -1.38
N PHE A 27 -19.38 -5.78 -1.67
CA PHE A 27 -19.04 -6.83 -2.62
C PHE A 27 -19.54 -6.56 -4.04
N THR A 28 -20.45 -5.60 -4.22
CA THR A 28 -21.20 -5.41 -5.47
C THR A 28 -21.14 -3.98 -6.00
N GLU A 29 -20.75 -2.99 -5.17
CA GLU A 29 -20.55 -1.61 -5.60
C GLU A 29 -19.06 -1.31 -5.80
N GLY A 30 -18.71 -1.11 -7.06
CA GLY A 30 -17.36 -0.76 -7.48
C GLY A 30 -16.98 0.68 -7.13
N ILE A 31 -15.66 0.92 -7.05
CA ILE A 31 -15.11 2.26 -6.81
C ILE A 31 -15.33 3.19 -8.00
N HIS A 32 -15.66 4.46 -7.74
CA HIS A 32 -16.01 5.44 -8.78
C HIS A 32 -14.78 6.23 -9.26
N ASP A 33 -14.91 6.92 -10.39
CA ASP A 33 -13.90 7.86 -10.85
C ASP A 33 -13.72 9.02 -9.85
N PRO A 34 -12.48 9.47 -9.57
CA PRO A 34 -11.19 9.03 -10.12
C PRO A 34 -10.47 7.93 -9.30
N GLY A 35 -11.14 7.31 -8.32
CA GLY A 35 -10.59 6.32 -7.39
C GLY A 35 -10.00 5.05 -8.03
N GLN A 36 -10.28 4.83 -9.32
CA GLN A 36 -9.76 3.71 -10.10
C GLN A 36 -8.32 3.93 -10.61
N ALA A 37 -7.81 5.16 -10.55
CA ALA A 37 -6.51 5.51 -11.11
C ALA A 37 -5.34 4.83 -10.36
N TRP A 38 -4.35 4.30 -11.12
CA TRP A 38 -3.20 3.60 -10.54
C TRP A 38 -2.31 4.51 -9.69
N ASN A 39 -2.21 5.79 -10.04
CA ASN A 39 -1.34 6.74 -9.34
C ASN A 39 -2.04 7.41 -8.14
N ALA A 40 -3.37 7.37 -8.08
CA ALA A 40 -4.10 7.93 -6.96
C ALA A 40 -3.97 7.04 -5.73
N LEU A 41 -3.94 7.66 -4.55
CA LEU A 41 -4.17 6.98 -3.28
C LEU A 41 -5.68 7.05 -3.00
N THR A 42 -6.35 5.93 -3.14
CA THR A 42 -7.79 5.79 -2.97
C THR A 42 -8.09 5.35 -1.54
N VAL A 43 -8.97 6.10 -0.89
CA VAL A 43 -9.25 5.95 0.54
C VAL A 43 -10.67 5.45 0.73
N GLY A 44 -10.82 4.27 1.32
CA GLY A 44 -12.09 3.77 1.81
C GLY A 44 -12.39 4.25 3.23
N ALA A 45 -13.62 4.02 3.68
CA ALA A 45 -14.03 4.34 5.04
C ALA A 45 -14.11 3.07 5.88
N TYR A 46 -13.50 3.10 7.07
CA TYR A 46 -13.77 2.14 8.13
C TYR A 46 -14.32 2.89 9.35
N THR A 47 -14.74 2.17 10.39
CA THR A 47 -15.25 2.84 11.59
C THR A 47 -14.90 2.14 12.90
N GLU A 48 -14.48 2.92 13.88
CA GLU A 48 -14.43 2.57 15.30
C GLU A 48 -15.65 3.12 16.07
N LYS A 49 -16.49 3.95 15.43
CA LYS A 49 -17.66 4.56 16.06
C LYS A 49 -18.77 3.55 16.22
N ASN A 50 -19.07 3.22 17.47
CA ASN A 50 -20.09 2.26 17.84
C ASN A 50 -21.05 2.74 18.94
N HIS A 51 -20.96 4.00 19.34
CA HIS A 51 -21.75 4.53 20.45
C HIS A 51 -23.04 5.21 19.94
N ILE A 52 -24.17 4.70 20.39
CA ILE A 52 -25.50 5.26 20.17
C ILE A 52 -26.11 5.53 21.54
N ASP A 53 -26.67 6.72 21.75
CA ASP A 53 -27.37 7.06 22.99
C ASP A 53 -28.74 6.36 23.02
N PRO A 54 -28.97 5.40 23.94
CA PRO A 54 -30.24 4.68 24.02
C PRO A 54 -31.42 5.56 24.47
N ALA A 55 -31.17 6.71 25.10
CA ALA A 55 -32.23 7.64 25.47
C ALA A 55 -32.79 8.37 24.24
N GLN A 56 -31.94 8.66 23.26
CA GLN A 56 -32.33 9.33 22.02
C GLN A 56 -32.73 8.35 20.91
N TYR A 57 -32.07 7.19 20.86
CA TYR A 57 -32.30 6.14 19.86
C TYR A 57 -32.49 4.77 20.52
N PRO A 58 -33.66 4.52 21.15
CA PRO A 58 -33.93 3.25 21.82
C PRO A 58 -33.85 2.06 20.85
N ASP A 59 -33.10 1.03 21.23
CA ASP A 59 -32.92 -0.23 20.48
C ASP A 59 -32.24 -0.11 19.10
N TRP A 60 -31.70 1.06 18.75
CA TRP A 60 -30.89 1.20 17.54
C TRP A 60 -29.54 0.51 17.69
N GLN A 61 -29.04 -0.04 16.58
CA GLN A 61 -27.76 -0.74 16.54
C GLN A 61 -26.86 -0.14 15.48
N THR A 62 -25.55 -0.26 15.64
CA THR A 62 -24.60 0.16 14.60
C THR A 62 -24.64 -0.81 13.42
N VAL A 63 -24.60 -0.32 12.19
CA VAL A 63 -24.59 -1.17 11.00
C VAL A 63 -23.28 -1.95 10.88
N ALA A 64 -22.14 -1.28 11.04
CA ALA A 64 -20.83 -1.91 11.00
C ALA A 64 -20.29 -2.14 12.43
N PRO A 65 -19.65 -3.29 12.72
CA PRO A 65 -18.92 -3.47 13.96
C PRO A 65 -17.68 -2.58 14.01
N PRO A 66 -17.22 -2.17 15.20
CA PRO A 66 -16.00 -1.37 15.34
C PRO A 66 -14.79 -2.11 14.76
N GLY A 67 -13.99 -1.37 14.01
CA GLY A 67 -12.82 -1.84 13.28
C GLY A 67 -13.12 -2.43 11.91
N ASP A 68 -14.37 -2.56 11.45
CA ASP A 68 -14.70 -3.01 10.09
C ASP A 68 -15.01 -1.82 9.16
N LEU A 69 -15.23 -2.11 7.87
CA LEU A 69 -15.61 -1.11 6.87
C LEU A 69 -16.88 -0.36 7.27
N SER A 70 -16.88 0.95 7.01
CA SER A 70 -18.05 1.81 7.15
C SER A 70 -19.10 1.40 6.09
N PRO A 71 -20.40 1.40 6.41
CA PRO A 71 -21.44 0.84 5.54
C PRO A 71 -21.48 1.40 4.11
N SER A 72 -21.06 2.65 3.92
CA SER A 72 -21.09 3.33 2.62
C SER A 72 -19.83 3.16 1.79
N SER A 73 -18.81 2.44 2.27
CA SER A 73 -17.53 2.29 1.58
C SER A 73 -17.64 1.36 0.38
N THR A 74 -17.15 1.78 -0.77
CA THR A 74 -17.07 0.95 -2.00
C THR A 74 -15.72 0.25 -2.09
N THR A 75 -15.65 -0.84 -2.85
CA THR A 75 -14.42 -1.65 -2.94
C THR A 75 -14.14 -2.15 -4.37
N SER A 76 -13.03 -2.87 -4.56
CA SER A 76 -12.69 -3.52 -5.84
C SER A 76 -12.96 -5.03 -5.83
N MET A 77 -13.86 -5.50 -4.96
CA MET A 77 -14.18 -6.93 -4.80
C MET A 77 -14.77 -7.56 -6.06
N ASP A 78 -15.59 -6.83 -6.80
CA ASP A 78 -16.24 -7.25 -8.03
C ASP A 78 -15.40 -7.01 -9.30
N TRP A 79 -14.24 -6.34 -9.17
CA TRP A 79 -13.40 -5.99 -10.31
C TRP A 79 -12.66 -7.19 -10.90
N SER A 80 -12.45 -7.15 -12.21
CA SER A 80 -11.54 -8.09 -12.88
C SER A 80 -10.14 -8.02 -12.25
N ARG A 81 -9.50 -9.19 -12.09
CA ARG A 81 -8.17 -9.32 -11.47
C ARG A 81 -7.04 -8.60 -12.22
N THR A 82 -7.29 -8.13 -13.43
CA THR A 82 -6.34 -7.30 -14.19
C THR A 82 -6.31 -5.85 -13.71
N TRP A 83 -7.36 -5.38 -13.03
CA TRP A 83 -7.43 -4.04 -12.43
C TRP A 83 -6.67 -3.98 -11.10
N PRO A 84 -6.18 -2.78 -10.73
CA PRO A 84 -5.52 -2.56 -9.45
C PRO A 84 -6.46 -2.90 -8.29
N ILE A 85 -5.86 -3.27 -7.16
CA ILE A 85 -6.58 -3.46 -5.91
C ILE A 85 -6.87 -2.07 -5.32
N LYS A 86 -8.15 -1.82 -4.98
CA LYS A 86 -8.63 -0.57 -4.41
C LYS A 86 -9.73 -0.86 -3.35
N PRO A 87 -9.90 -0.06 -2.28
CA PRO A 87 -9.08 1.11 -1.93
C PRO A 87 -7.64 0.71 -1.56
N ASP A 88 -6.72 1.67 -1.50
CA ASP A 88 -5.34 1.38 -1.08
C ASP A 88 -5.23 1.30 0.45
N ILE A 89 -6.00 2.13 1.15
CA ILE A 89 -6.07 2.24 2.61
C ILE A 89 -7.50 2.56 3.04
N VAL A 90 -7.78 2.44 4.33
CA VAL A 90 -9.04 2.90 4.93
C VAL A 90 -8.79 3.84 6.12
N MET A 91 -9.64 4.85 6.29
CA MET A 91 -9.58 5.83 7.40
C MET A 91 -10.97 5.97 8.05
N GLU A 92 -11.03 6.50 9.28
CA GLU A 92 -12.30 6.67 10.00
C GLU A 92 -13.26 7.53 9.17
N GLY A 93 -14.40 6.94 8.81
CA GLY A 93 -15.46 7.61 8.08
C GLY A 93 -16.78 7.66 8.85
N GLY A 94 -16.85 7.10 10.06
CA GLY A 94 -18.08 7.01 10.81
C GLY A 94 -18.94 5.81 10.41
N ASN A 95 -20.09 5.70 11.05
CA ASN A 95 -20.99 4.57 10.98
C ASN A 95 -22.43 5.05 10.73
N MET A 96 -23.35 4.10 10.54
CA MET A 96 -24.78 4.38 10.45
C MET A 96 -25.52 3.62 11.55
N GLY A 97 -26.65 4.16 11.98
CA GLY A 97 -27.57 3.50 12.87
C GLY A 97 -28.59 2.67 12.08
N LEU A 98 -28.84 1.44 12.50
CA LEU A 98 -29.88 0.57 11.97
C LEU A 98 -31.13 0.71 12.82
N HIS A 99 -32.22 1.11 12.17
CA HIS A 99 -33.52 1.23 12.83
C HIS A 99 -34.07 -0.15 13.22
N PRO A 100 -34.52 -0.37 14.47
CA PRO A 100 -34.87 -1.69 15.00
C PRO A 100 -36.00 -2.41 14.24
N THR A 101 -37.04 -1.69 13.80
CA THR A 101 -38.20 -2.27 13.13
C THR A 101 -38.24 -2.07 11.61
N ALA A 102 -37.77 -0.93 11.11
CA ALA A 102 -37.81 -0.61 9.69
C ALA A 102 -36.71 -1.33 8.87
N GLY A 103 -35.62 -1.76 9.51
CA GLY A 103 -34.48 -2.38 8.83
C GLY A 103 -33.73 -1.41 7.89
N THR A 104 -33.95 -0.10 8.06
CA THR A 104 -33.30 0.97 7.31
C THR A 104 -32.12 1.54 8.10
N ALA A 105 -31.03 1.87 7.42
CA ALA A 105 -29.92 2.60 8.02
C ALA A 105 -30.13 4.10 7.91
N ASP A 106 -29.77 4.85 8.95
CA ASP A 106 -29.81 6.31 8.99
C ASP A 106 -28.55 6.89 9.63
N SER A 107 -28.31 8.17 9.39
CA SER A 107 -27.22 8.91 10.03
C SER A 107 -27.58 9.22 11.49
N ILE A 108 -26.59 9.06 12.37
CA ILE A 108 -26.65 9.46 13.78
C ILE A 108 -25.41 10.29 14.06
N ASP A 109 -25.57 11.50 14.60
CA ASP A 109 -24.49 12.46 14.86
C ASP A 109 -23.32 11.84 15.65
N SER A 110 -23.60 10.98 16.64
CA SER A 110 -22.57 10.31 17.47
C SER A 110 -21.73 9.28 16.69
N LEU A 111 -22.23 8.84 15.54
CA LEU A 111 -21.57 7.91 14.64
C LEU A 111 -20.82 8.61 13.50
N GLU A 112 -20.90 9.93 13.38
CA GLU A 112 -20.18 10.72 12.39
C GLU A 112 -18.96 11.46 12.98
N LEU A 113 -18.14 12.05 12.11
CA LEU A 113 -16.97 12.85 12.52
C LEU A 113 -17.33 14.33 12.62
N LEU A 114 -16.74 15.00 13.61
CA LEU A 114 -16.87 16.45 13.76
C LEU A 114 -15.88 17.18 12.85
N SER A 115 -16.36 18.22 12.17
CA SER A 115 -15.58 19.08 11.28
C SER A 115 -15.99 20.55 11.44
N THR A 116 -15.21 21.45 10.88
CA THR A 116 -15.47 22.89 10.87
C THR A 116 -16.53 23.25 9.84
N ASN A 117 -17.45 24.13 10.21
CA ASN A 117 -18.50 24.61 9.32
C ASN A 117 -18.03 25.82 8.50
N TRP A 118 -18.27 25.81 7.19
CA TRP A 118 -17.92 26.94 6.32
C TRP A 118 -18.75 28.21 6.62
N GLN A 119 -19.96 28.05 7.18
CA GLN A 119 -20.82 29.16 7.65
C GLN A 119 -20.71 29.39 9.16
N HIS A 120 -19.55 29.13 9.77
CA HIS A 120 -19.36 29.22 11.22
C HIS A 120 -19.77 30.56 11.86
N GLU A 121 -19.75 31.67 11.12
CA GLU A 121 -20.19 32.98 11.60
C GLU A 121 -21.72 33.15 11.63
N LEU A 122 -22.43 32.42 10.74
CA LEU A 122 -23.90 32.51 10.57
C LEU A 122 -24.64 31.34 11.24
N MET A 123 -23.96 30.21 11.44
CA MET A 123 -24.49 28.98 12.01
C MET A 123 -23.59 28.48 13.15
N ARG A 124 -23.71 27.21 13.52
CA ARG A 124 -22.82 26.57 14.49
C ARG A 124 -21.40 26.44 13.91
N PRO A 125 -20.34 26.63 14.72
CA PRO A 125 -18.96 26.57 14.24
C PRO A 125 -18.52 25.17 13.81
N LEU A 126 -19.18 24.14 14.33
CA LEU A 126 -18.89 22.74 14.05
C LEU A 126 -20.10 22.04 13.43
N VAL A 127 -19.83 21.12 12.52
CA VAL A 127 -20.81 20.29 11.81
C VAL A 127 -20.30 18.85 11.74
N ILE A 128 -21.21 17.90 11.56
CA ILE A 128 -20.86 16.51 11.32
C ILE A 128 -20.54 16.25 9.84
N THR A 129 -19.67 15.29 9.60
CA THR A 129 -19.32 14.76 8.28
C THR A 129 -18.97 13.29 8.44
N GLY A 130 -19.24 12.50 7.41
CA GLY A 130 -18.92 11.08 7.44
C GLY A 130 -18.58 10.51 6.08
N GLU A 131 -18.65 9.19 6.06
CA GLU A 131 -18.39 8.31 4.93
C GLU A 131 -16.95 8.52 4.41
N THR A 132 -16.75 8.17 3.15
CA THR A 132 -15.46 8.12 2.49
C THR A 132 -14.85 9.50 2.22
N SER A 133 -15.65 10.58 2.21
CA SER A 133 -15.12 11.95 2.12
C SER A 133 -14.44 12.38 3.41
N ALA A 134 -14.99 12.03 4.57
CA ALA A 134 -14.32 12.29 5.86
C ALA A 134 -13.03 11.46 5.98
N ALA A 135 -13.09 10.19 5.59
CA ALA A 135 -11.92 9.32 5.52
C ALA A 135 -10.81 9.89 4.61
N THR A 136 -11.19 10.39 3.43
CA THR A 136 -10.27 11.04 2.47
C THR A 136 -9.64 12.31 3.06
N ALA A 137 -10.42 13.14 3.75
CA ALA A 137 -9.91 14.34 4.43
C ALA A 137 -8.88 13.98 5.51
N LEU A 138 -9.10 12.91 6.28
CA LEU A 138 -8.13 12.42 7.26
C LEU A 138 -6.85 11.91 6.60
N ALA A 139 -6.94 11.14 5.51
CA ALA A 139 -5.77 10.71 4.76
C ALA A 139 -4.98 11.89 4.17
N ALA A 140 -5.66 12.91 3.65
CA ALA A 140 -5.03 14.13 3.14
C ALA A 140 -4.31 14.89 4.27
N ARG A 141 -4.93 15.01 5.46
CA ARG A 141 -4.29 15.57 6.65
C ARG A 141 -3.05 14.76 7.05
N PHE A 142 -3.14 13.44 7.06
CA PHE A 142 -2.01 12.55 7.36
C PHE A 142 -0.84 12.82 6.40
N ALA A 143 -1.11 12.82 5.09
CA ALA A 143 -0.10 13.11 4.07
C ALA A 143 0.52 14.51 4.24
N ALA A 144 -0.28 15.51 4.60
CA ALA A 144 0.20 16.87 4.85
C ALA A 144 1.13 16.94 6.07
N ILE A 145 0.84 16.18 7.14
CA ILE A 145 1.72 16.11 8.32
C ILE A 145 3.06 15.45 7.97
N ILE A 146 3.06 14.35 7.22
CA ILE A 146 4.32 13.74 6.74
C ILE A 146 5.12 14.74 5.90
N GLN A 147 4.47 15.42 4.94
CA GLN A 147 5.15 16.39 4.08
C GLN A 147 5.72 17.56 4.88
N ALA A 148 5.01 18.03 5.91
CA ALA A 148 5.48 19.10 6.77
C ALA A 148 6.69 18.68 7.60
N GLN A 149 6.71 17.43 8.07
CA GLN A 149 7.84 16.87 8.82
C GLN A 149 9.05 16.57 7.94
N TYR A 150 8.83 16.09 6.72
CA TYR A 150 9.86 15.72 5.74
C TYR A 150 9.59 16.43 4.39
N PRO A 151 9.95 17.73 4.27
CA PRO A 151 9.65 18.53 3.08
C PRO A 151 10.29 18.02 1.77
N GLU A 152 11.38 17.27 1.87
CA GLU A 152 12.13 16.69 0.75
C GLU A 152 11.53 15.38 0.22
N TYR A 153 10.56 14.78 0.93
CA TYR A 153 9.91 13.56 0.47
C TYR A 153 9.06 13.80 -0.77
N TRP A 154 9.23 12.91 -1.74
CA TRP A 154 8.49 12.86 -2.98
C TRP A 154 7.07 12.32 -2.73
N PRO A 155 6.13 12.60 -3.63
CA PRO A 155 4.77 12.05 -3.56
C PRO A 155 4.72 10.53 -3.50
N GLU A 156 5.61 9.86 -4.23
CA GLU A 156 5.75 8.41 -4.21
C GLU A 156 6.09 7.92 -2.80
N THR A 157 6.97 8.63 -2.10
CA THR A 157 7.37 8.36 -0.71
C THR A 157 6.24 8.62 0.25
N ILE A 158 5.55 9.76 0.16
CA ILE A 158 4.42 10.05 1.04
C ILE A 158 3.32 9.00 0.87
N ARG A 159 2.97 8.66 -0.38
CA ARG A 159 2.02 7.57 -0.66
C ARG A 159 2.49 6.24 -0.06
N ALA A 160 3.79 5.94 -0.18
CA ALA A 160 4.39 4.76 0.40
C ALA A 160 4.31 4.77 1.93
N MET A 161 4.57 5.89 2.61
CA MET A 161 4.52 6.01 4.08
C MET A 161 3.12 5.74 4.63
N LEU A 162 2.07 6.27 3.99
CA LEU A 162 0.68 5.98 4.39
C LEU A 162 0.36 4.49 4.29
N ILE A 163 0.73 3.85 3.18
CA ILE A 163 0.50 2.42 2.96
C ILE A 163 1.40 1.57 3.87
N HIS A 164 2.65 1.96 4.06
CA HIS A 164 3.64 1.22 4.82
C HIS A 164 3.29 1.19 6.31
N SER A 165 2.69 2.25 6.83
CA SER A 165 2.23 2.33 8.23
C SER A 165 0.88 1.66 8.47
N ALA A 166 0.17 1.19 7.43
CA ALA A 166 -1.17 0.65 7.55
C ALA A 166 -1.22 -0.78 8.10
N GLU A 167 -2.17 -1.07 8.99
CA GLU A 167 -2.41 -2.43 9.48
C GLU A 167 -3.89 -2.79 9.40
N TRP A 168 -4.18 -4.05 9.10
CA TRP A 168 -5.56 -4.55 9.18
C TRP A 168 -5.97 -4.71 10.65
N THR A 169 -7.17 -4.24 10.97
CA THR A 169 -7.79 -4.49 12.27
C THR A 169 -8.14 -5.97 12.43
N GLU A 170 -8.41 -6.39 13.66
CA GLU A 170 -8.89 -7.75 13.92
C GLU A 170 -10.28 -8.00 13.30
N ALA A 171 -11.15 -7.00 13.25
CA ALA A 171 -12.47 -7.12 12.62
C ALA A 171 -12.33 -7.38 11.11
N MET A 172 -11.48 -6.62 10.40
CA MET A 172 -11.20 -6.83 8.98
C MET A 172 -10.63 -8.23 8.72
N LYS A 173 -9.66 -8.67 9.54
CA LYS A 173 -9.04 -10.00 9.39
C LYS A 173 -10.06 -11.12 9.61
N LYS A 174 -10.90 -11.03 10.65
CA LYS A 174 -11.91 -12.04 10.99
C LYS A 174 -12.86 -12.33 9.83
N ARG A 175 -13.12 -11.35 8.96
CA ARG A 175 -14.02 -11.48 7.81
C ARG A 175 -13.56 -12.50 6.77
N PHE A 176 -12.24 -12.69 6.64
CA PHE A 176 -11.63 -13.62 5.68
C PHE A 176 -10.73 -14.66 6.36
N ALA A 177 -10.68 -14.66 7.69
CA ALA A 177 -10.03 -15.70 8.47
C ALA A 177 -10.68 -17.06 8.15
N PRO A 178 -9.91 -18.16 8.20
CA PRO A 178 -8.55 -18.29 8.73
C PRO A 178 -7.44 -18.24 7.65
N PHE A 179 -7.64 -17.55 6.52
CA PHE A 179 -6.65 -17.38 5.44
C PHE A 179 -6.08 -18.70 4.89
N ARG A 180 -6.94 -19.70 4.71
CA ARG A 180 -6.58 -21.06 4.26
C ARG A 180 -6.07 -21.06 2.82
N VAL A 181 -6.61 -20.17 1.99
CA VAL A 181 -6.25 -20.06 0.58
C VAL A 181 -5.71 -18.67 0.27
N LYS A 182 -4.96 -18.55 -0.84
CA LYS A 182 -4.44 -17.26 -1.30
C LYS A 182 -5.55 -16.25 -1.61
N GLN A 183 -6.73 -16.74 -1.99
CA GLN A 183 -7.90 -15.91 -2.29
C GLN A 183 -8.37 -15.10 -1.09
N ASP A 184 -8.27 -15.65 0.12
CA ASP A 184 -8.72 -14.97 1.35
C ASP A 184 -7.94 -13.66 1.57
N ARG A 185 -6.64 -13.69 1.29
CA ARG A 185 -5.76 -12.52 1.37
C ARG A 185 -5.99 -11.54 0.23
N GLU A 186 -6.29 -12.03 -0.97
CA GLU A 186 -6.70 -11.17 -2.09
C GLU A 186 -8.01 -10.44 -1.77
N ASN A 187 -8.99 -11.15 -1.20
CA ASN A 187 -10.28 -10.59 -0.82
C ASN A 187 -10.11 -9.55 0.30
N LEU A 188 -9.29 -9.83 1.32
CA LEU A 188 -8.97 -8.85 2.36
C LEU A 188 -8.36 -7.57 1.78
N LEU A 189 -7.37 -7.71 0.87
CA LEU A 189 -6.77 -6.57 0.18
C LEU A 189 -7.79 -5.80 -0.68
N ARG A 190 -8.67 -6.48 -1.40
CA ARG A 190 -9.71 -5.83 -2.22
C ARG A 190 -10.78 -5.15 -1.38
N TYR A 191 -11.04 -5.66 -0.19
CA TYR A 191 -12.05 -5.17 0.73
C TYR A 191 -11.58 -3.91 1.48
N CYS A 192 -10.37 -3.90 2.04
CA CYS A 192 -9.88 -2.80 2.89
C CYS A 192 -8.47 -2.29 2.56
N GLY A 193 -7.95 -2.61 1.38
CA GLY A 193 -6.58 -2.24 1.00
C GLY A 193 -5.55 -2.80 1.97
N TYR A 194 -4.55 -1.99 2.30
CA TYR A 194 -3.52 -2.30 3.28
C TYR A 194 -3.95 -2.06 4.74
N GLY A 195 -5.20 -1.65 4.97
CA GLY A 195 -5.76 -1.40 6.29
C GLY A 195 -5.67 0.07 6.72
N VAL A 196 -5.56 0.28 8.03
CA VAL A 196 -5.62 1.60 8.68
C VAL A 196 -4.20 2.13 8.94
N PRO A 197 -3.78 3.23 8.29
CA PRO A 197 -2.52 3.93 8.58
C PRO A 197 -2.42 4.42 10.02
N ASP A 198 -1.20 4.43 10.56
CA ASP A 198 -0.90 5.00 11.88
C ASP A 198 0.20 6.05 11.76
N LEU A 199 -0.11 7.27 12.22
CA LEU A 199 0.77 8.42 12.05
C LEU A 199 2.04 8.30 12.86
N SER A 200 1.96 7.71 14.06
CA SER A 200 3.13 7.50 14.90
C SER A 200 4.12 6.53 14.25
N ARG A 201 3.63 5.40 13.70
CA ARG A 201 4.44 4.45 12.92
C ARG A 201 5.00 5.06 11.63
N ALA A 202 4.29 5.99 11.02
CA ALA A 202 4.78 6.67 9.82
C ALA A 202 5.88 7.70 10.14
N LEU A 203 5.78 8.43 11.24
CA LEU A 203 6.74 9.49 11.54
C LEU A 203 7.95 9.01 12.34
N TRP A 204 7.75 7.98 13.17
CA TRP A 204 8.72 7.58 14.18
C TRP A 204 9.03 6.09 14.09
N SER A 205 10.32 5.79 14.04
CA SER A 205 10.83 4.46 14.35
C SER A 205 10.77 4.25 15.86
N ALA A 206 10.04 3.24 16.31
CA ALA A 206 10.14 2.78 17.70
C ALA A 206 11.51 2.12 17.92
N ASN A 207 12.01 2.03 19.16
CA ASN A 207 13.32 1.41 19.43
C ASN A 207 13.42 -0.02 18.85
N ASN A 208 12.32 -0.76 18.88
CA ASN A 208 12.21 -2.12 18.34
C ASN A 208 11.77 -2.18 16.85
N ALA A 209 11.75 -1.05 16.15
CA ALA A 209 11.36 -0.96 14.75
C ALA A 209 12.21 0.06 13.99
N LEU A 210 13.02 -0.42 13.05
CA LEU A 210 13.85 0.44 12.19
C LEU A 210 13.18 0.62 10.83
N THR A 211 12.98 1.87 10.41
CA THR A 211 12.46 2.22 9.08
C THR A 211 13.52 2.90 8.24
N LEU A 212 13.77 2.38 7.04
CA LEU A 212 14.68 2.93 6.04
C LEU A 212 13.89 3.41 4.83
N VAL A 213 14.19 4.61 4.36
CA VAL A 213 13.54 5.24 3.20
C VAL A 213 14.60 5.56 2.14
N ALA A 214 14.39 5.06 0.93
CA ALA A 214 15.18 5.40 -0.25
C ALA A 214 14.29 6.04 -1.32
N GLN A 215 14.80 7.11 -1.94
CA GLN A 215 14.21 7.79 -3.09
C GLN A 215 15.23 7.77 -4.22
N ASP A 216 14.88 7.20 -5.36
CA ASP A 216 15.85 7.02 -6.44
C ASP A 216 15.17 7.04 -7.82
N THR A 217 15.98 7.19 -8.86
CA THR A 217 15.56 7.31 -10.25
C THR A 217 16.32 6.30 -11.12
N LEU A 218 15.59 5.47 -11.87
CA LEU A 218 16.17 4.49 -12.79
C LEU A 218 15.69 4.75 -14.23
N HIS A 219 16.44 4.28 -15.24
CA HIS A 219 15.94 4.14 -16.60
C HIS A 219 15.41 2.72 -16.81
N PRO A 220 14.09 2.53 -16.99
CA PRO A 220 13.52 1.20 -17.12
C PRO A 220 14.02 0.48 -18.37
N PHE A 221 14.16 1.22 -19.47
CA PHE A 221 14.41 0.67 -20.80
C PHE A 221 15.49 1.44 -21.56
N ASP A 222 15.98 0.83 -22.63
CA ASP A 222 16.85 1.47 -23.62
C ASP A 222 16.62 0.88 -25.00
N LYS A 223 17.09 1.54 -26.05
CA LYS A 223 17.04 1.03 -27.42
C LYS A 223 18.42 0.55 -27.84
N LYS A 224 18.57 -0.75 -28.06
CA LYS A 224 19.79 -1.38 -28.59
C LYS A 224 19.45 -2.17 -29.86
N GLU A 225 20.18 -1.91 -30.95
CA GLU A 225 20.03 -2.64 -32.22
C GLU A 225 18.57 -2.71 -32.73
N GLY A 226 17.84 -1.60 -32.60
CA GLY A 226 16.44 -1.51 -33.04
C GLY A 226 15.42 -2.21 -32.11
N ARG A 227 15.86 -2.83 -31.01
CA ARG A 227 15.00 -3.46 -30.00
C ARG A 227 15.01 -2.68 -28.70
N ILE A 228 13.87 -2.64 -28.02
CA ILE A 228 13.79 -2.04 -26.69
C ILE A 228 14.13 -3.13 -25.67
N VAL A 229 15.16 -2.88 -24.86
CA VAL A 229 15.68 -3.79 -23.83
C VAL A 229 15.50 -3.19 -22.45
N THR A 230 15.49 -4.02 -21.43
CA THR A 230 15.59 -3.57 -20.04
C THR A 230 16.99 -3.01 -19.79
N ARG A 231 17.09 -1.92 -19.02
CA ARG A 231 18.36 -1.20 -18.81
C ARG A 231 18.84 -1.27 -17.37
N ASP A 232 18.28 -0.43 -16.49
CA ASP A 232 18.78 -0.29 -15.13
C ASP A 232 18.11 -1.31 -14.19
N MET A 233 18.86 -1.80 -13.21
CA MET A 233 18.39 -2.54 -12.04
C MET A 233 19.13 -1.97 -10.83
N HIS A 234 18.40 -1.53 -9.82
CA HIS A 234 19.00 -0.97 -8.61
C HIS A 234 19.08 -2.07 -7.55
N LEU A 235 20.22 -2.18 -6.89
CA LEU A 235 20.46 -3.18 -5.86
C LEU A 235 20.85 -2.45 -4.57
N HIS A 236 19.91 -2.42 -3.63
CA HIS A 236 20.04 -1.71 -2.36
C HIS A 236 20.65 -2.64 -1.32
N ALA A 237 21.84 -2.30 -0.84
CA ALA A 237 22.41 -2.89 0.35
C ALA A 237 21.70 -2.31 1.57
N ILE A 238 21.08 -3.17 2.37
CA ILE A 238 20.37 -2.72 3.56
C ILE A 238 21.27 -2.88 4.78
N PRO A 239 21.50 -1.82 5.57
CA PRO A 239 22.37 -1.85 6.74
C PRO A 239 21.67 -2.58 7.91
N TRP A 240 21.50 -3.90 7.79
CA TRP A 240 20.93 -4.69 8.88
C TRP A 240 21.89 -4.78 10.06
N PRO A 241 21.40 -4.67 11.31
CA PRO A 241 22.19 -4.93 12.51
C PRO A 241 22.38 -6.44 12.63
N THR A 242 23.28 -6.98 11.80
CA THR A 242 23.38 -8.41 11.50
C THR A 242 23.78 -9.21 12.74
N GLU A 243 24.69 -8.68 13.56
CA GLU A 243 25.11 -9.28 14.83
C GLU A 243 23.93 -9.38 15.81
N LEU A 244 23.23 -8.27 16.05
CA LEU A 244 22.05 -8.21 16.91
C LEU A 244 20.93 -9.15 16.44
N LEU A 245 20.64 -9.18 15.14
CA LEU A 245 19.64 -10.10 14.58
C LEU A 245 20.08 -11.58 14.68
N ALA A 246 21.38 -11.86 14.63
CA ALA A 246 21.91 -13.21 14.81
C ALA A 246 21.81 -13.67 16.27
N GLU A 247 22.02 -12.78 17.24
CA GLU A 247 21.85 -13.05 18.67
C GLU A 247 20.40 -13.40 19.04
N LEU A 248 19.43 -12.74 18.39
CA LEU A 248 18.00 -13.07 18.54
C LEU A 248 17.63 -14.46 17.99
N GLY A 249 18.51 -15.11 17.22
CA GLY A 249 18.34 -16.48 16.76
C GLY A 249 16.98 -16.74 16.09
N ASN A 250 16.16 -17.58 16.72
CA ASN A 250 14.86 -18.02 16.20
C ASN A 250 13.69 -17.12 16.58
N THR A 251 13.92 -15.98 17.25
CA THR A 251 12.85 -15.03 17.59
C THR A 251 12.11 -14.61 16.31
N PRO A 252 10.76 -14.68 16.30
CA PRO A 252 9.97 -14.33 15.11
C PRO A 252 9.99 -12.83 14.91
N VAL A 253 10.55 -12.37 13.80
CA VAL A 253 10.61 -10.96 13.41
C VAL A 253 9.82 -10.74 12.13
N THR A 254 9.48 -9.47 11.87
CA THR A 254 8.80 -9.08 10.64
C THR A 254 9.63 -8.06 9.86
N MET A 255 9.59 -8.17 8.54
CA MET A 255 10.13 -7.18 7.62
C MET A 255 9.04 -6.76 6.64
N ARG A 256 8.68 -5.49 6.65
CA ARG A 256 7.77 -4.91 5.67
C ARG A 256 8.56 -4.19 4.59
N VAL A 257 8.20 -4.41 3.33
CA VAL A 257 8.78 -3.71 2.18
C VAL A 257 7.66 -3.05 1.40
N THR A 258 7.78 -1.75 1.12
CA THR A 258 6.85 -1.01 0.27
C THR A 258 7.62 -0.31 -0.85
N LEU A 259 7.29 -0.64 -2.10
CA LEU A 259 7.77 0.01 -3.30
C LEU A 259 6.65 0.82 -3.93
N SER A 260 6.85 2.13 -4.10
CA SER A 260 5.86 3.05 -4.68
C SER A 260 6.49 3.80 -5.84
N TYR A 261 5.78 3.86 -6.97
CA TYR A 261 6.20 4.59 -8.16
C TYR A 261 4.99 5.05 -8.95
N PHE A 262 5.11 6.13 -9.72
CA PHE A 262 4.04 6.55 -10.60
C PHE A 262 4.29 6.08 -12.03
N ILE A 263 3.23 5.58 -12.65
CA ILE A 263 3.25 5.16 -14.05
C ILE A 263 2.76 6.29 -14.95
N GLU A 264 3.19 6.30 -16.20
CA GLU A 264 2.52 7.10 -17.24
C GLU A 264 1.40 6.23 -17.83
N PRO A 265 0.11 6.63 -17.70
CA PRO A 265 -0.98 5.92 -18.35
C PRO A 265 -0.82 5.95 -19.87
N ASN A 266 -1.21 4.87 -20.55
CA ASN A 266 -1.20 4.84 -22.00
C ASN A 266 -2.22 5.85 -22.56
N PRO A 267 -1.80 6.77 -23.45
CA PRO A 267 -2.71 7.77 -24.02
C PRO A 267 -3.79 7.17 -24.94
N ALA A 268 -3.64 5.92 -25.39
CA ALA A 268 -4.60 5.27 -26.29
C ALA A 268 -5.82 4.71 -25.53
N ARG A 269 -7.03 5.11 -25.97
CA ARG A 269 -8.31 4.57 -25.47
C ARG A 269 -8.63 3.14 -25.93
N ARG A 270 -7.92 2.60 -26.94
CA ARG A 270 -8.16 1.25 -27.50
C ARG A 270 -7.12 0.25 -27.00
N GLY A 271 -7.58 -0.93 -26.59
CA GLY A 271 -6.71 -2.12 -26.47
C GLY A 271 -6.23 -2.49 -25.07
N TRP A 272 -7.01 -2.21 -24.02
CA TRP A 272 -6.67 -2.52 -22.63
C TRP A 272 -6.76 -4.02 -22.29
N GLY A 273 -6.82 -4.90 -23.30
CA GLY A 273 -6.98 -6.35 -23.13
C GLY A 273 -5.73 -7.08 -22.64
N LYS A 274 -4.56 -6.41 -22.56
CA LYS A 274 -3.32 -6.97 -22.01
C LYS A 274 -2.90 -6.22 -20.74
N LYS A 275 -2.48 -6.94 -19.70
CA LYS A 275 -2.09 -6.42 -18.37
C LYS A 275 -1.11 -5.23 -18.40
N TYR A 276 -0.21 -5.16 -19.38
CA TYR A 276 0.82 -4.10 -19.50
C TYR A 276 0.51 -3.02 -20.54
N SER A 277 -0.72 -2.99 -21.04
CA SER A 277 -1.15 -1.98 -22.01
C SER A 277 -1.40 -0.62 -21.37
N TYR A 278 -1.70 -0.57 -20.06
CA TYR A 278 -1.99 0.67 -19.35
C TYR A 278 -0.75 1.37 -18.79
N ALA A 279 0.09 0.67 -18.03
CA ALA A 279 1.26 1.27 -17.39
C ALA A 279 2.44 1.46 -18.36
N GLY A 280 3.07 2.64 -18.34
CA GLY A 280 4.27 2.94 -19.13
C GLY A 280 5.43 2.00 -18.84
N HIS A 281 5.63 1.72 -17.56
CA HIS A 281 6.58 0.75 -17.03
C HIS A 281 5.98 0.12 -15.78
N GLY A 282 6.40 -1.10 -15.43
CA GLY A 282 6.18 -1.66 -14.11
C GLY A 282 7.49 -1.76 -13.36
N LEU A 283 7.47 -1.59 -12.04
CA LEU A 283 8.62 -1.91 -11.18
C LEU A 283 8.26 -3.08 -10.27
N ARG A 284 9.26 -3.88 -9.92
CA ARG A 284 9.15 -5.01 -8.98
C ARG A 284 10.27 -4.92 -7.97
N PHE A 285 10.04 -5.47 -6.78
CA PHE A 285 11.09 -5.73 -5.83
C PHE A 285 11.26 -7.22 -5.56
N GLU A 286 12.50 -7.62 -5.29
CA GLU A 286 12.87 -8.93 -4.77
C GLU A 286 13.86 -8.75 -3.64
N VAL A 287 13.75 -9.60 -2.63
CA VAL A 287 14.71 -9.65 -1.51
C VAL A 287 15.60 -10.86 -1.71
N LYS A 288 16.90 -10.70 -1.44
CA LYS A 288 17.87 -11.79 -1.43
C LYS A 288 17.46 -12.83 -0.38
N ARG A 289 17.60 -14.11 -0.68
CA ARG A 289 17.30 -15.20 0.27
C ARG A 289 18.46 -15.48 1.22
N PRO A 290 18.19 -16.14 2.36
CA PRO A 290 19.23 -16.74 3.18
C PRO A 290 20.08 -17.68 2.31
N LEU A 291 21.40 -17.67 2.53
CA LEU A 291 22.40 -18.51 1.82
C LEU A 291 22.49 -18.32 0.28
N GLU A 292 21.67 -17.47 -0.33
CA GLU A 292 21.76 -17.13 -1.76
C GLU A 292 22.96 -16.19 -2.00
N SER A 293 23.84 -16.51 -2.95
CA SER A 293 24.91 -15.58 -3.35
C SER A 293 24.34 -14.39 -4.13
N LEU A 294 25.07 -13.27 -4.15
CA LEU A 294 24.63 -12.07 -4.89
C LEU A 294 24.46 -12.36 -6.39
N GLU A 295 25.33 -13.18 -6.98
CA GLU A 295 25.22 -13.59 -8.38
C GLU A 295 23.97 -14.43 -8.65
N ASN A 296 23.67 -15.40 -7.78
CA ASN A 296 22.48 -16.23 -7.91
C ASN A 296 21.20 -15.39 -7.73
N PHE A 297 21.25 -14.40 -6.85
CA PHE A 297 20.19 -13.43 -6.68
C PHE A 297 19.94 -12.62 -7.96
N GLN A 298 20.99 -12.08 -8.59
CA GLN A 298 20.88 -11.37 -9.86
C GLN A 298 20.36 -12.27 -10.99
N LYS A 299 20.85 -13.52 -11.10
CA LYS A 299 20.34 -14.51 -12.06
C LYS A 299 18.84 -14.76 -11.87
N ARG A 300 18.38 -14.87 -10.61
CA ARG A 300 16.96 -15.04 -10.27
C ARG A 300 16.12 -13.83 -10.67
N ILE A 301 16.62 -12.60 -10.48
CA ILE A 301 15.92 -11.37 -10.90
C ILE A 301 15.82 -11.29 -12.42
N ASN A 302 16.92 -11.51 -13.14
CA ASN A 302 16.95 -11.50 -14.61
C ASN A 302 15.98 -12.54 -15.20
N LYS A 303 15.93 -13.73 -14.60
CA LYS A 303 14.96 -14.76 -14.95
C LYS A 303 13.52 -14.30 -14.70
N ALA A 304 13.24 -13.72 -13.53
CA ALA A 304 11.91 -13.22 -13.19
C ALA A 304 11.43 -12.11 -14.15
N ALA A 305 12.29 -11.16 -14.50
CA ALA A 305 11.98 -10.11 -15.46
C ALA A 305 11.64 -10.67 -16.85
N ARG A 306 12.40 -11.68 -17.31
CA ARG A 306 12.18 -12.36 -18.60
C ARG A 306 10.91 -13.23 -18.61
N ASP A 307 10.63 -13.95 -17.52
CA ASP A 307 9.45 -14.79 -17.40
C ASP A 307 8.17 -13.94 -17.38
N GLU A 308 8.19 -12.78 -16.73
CA GLU A 308 7.06 -11.83 -16.72
C GLU A 308 6.80 -11.23 -18.11
N GLU A 309 7.86 -10.94 -18.86
CA GLU A 309 7.78 -10.46 -20.24
C GLU A 309 7.20 -11.51 -21.20
N THR A 310 7.56 -12.78 -21.04
CA THR A 310 7.07 -13.87 -21.90
C THR A 310 5.69 -14.40 -21.48
N GLY A 311 5.07 -13.83 -20.44
CA GLY A 311 3.78 -14.29 -19.90
C GLY A 311 3.87 -15.65 -19.19
N ARG A 312 5.08 -16.16 -18.91
CA ARG A 312 5.34 -17.43 -18.22
C ARG A 312 5.29 -17.29 -16.70
N SER A 313 4.61 -16.26 -16.21
CA SER A 313 4.53 -15.92 -14.78
C SER A 313 3.84 -17.05 -14.00
N GLY A 314 4.63 -17.99 -13.46
CA GLY A 314 4.14 -19.10 -12.66
C GLY A 314 5.04 -20.33 -12.58
N ALA A 315 6.04 -20.50 -13.47
CA ALA A 315 6.60 -21.83 -13.69
C ALA A 315 7.89 -22.23 -12.93
N THR A 316 8.77 -21.34 -12.45
CA THR A 316 10.15 -21.83 -12.14
C THR A 316 10.95 -21.15 -11.03
N SER A 317 10.33 -20.52 -10.03
CA SER A 317 11.05 -20.17 -8.80
C SER A 317 10.18 -20.44 -7.58
N PRO A 318 10.63 -21.27 -6.61
CA PRO A 318 9.89 -21.53 -5.38
C PRO A 318 9.55 -20.18 -4.74
N SER A 319 8.27 -19.89 -4.50
CA SER A 319 7.91 -18.67 -3.75
C SER A 319 8.44 -18.81 -2.33
N ASP A 320 8.99 -17.73 -1.79
CA ASP A 320 9.30 -17.68 -0.36
C ASP A 320 7.94 -17.67 0.39
N PRO A 321 7.62 -18.69 1.19
CA PRO A 321 6.30 -18.87 1.80
C PRO A 321 6.07 -17.91 2.98
N ASN A 322 7.12 -17.28 3.48
CA ASN A 322 7.09 -16.41 4.65
C ASN A 322 6.55 -15.00 4.33
N TRP A 323 6.26 -14.71 3.06
CA TRP A 323 5.55 -13.50 2.66
C TRP A 323 4.04 -13.67 2.81
N ILE A 324 3.38 -12.70 3.44
CA ILE A 324 1.94 -12.74 3.68
C ILE A 324 1.19 -12.73 2.33
N LEU A 325 1.47 -11.77 1.44
CA LEU A 325 0.75 -11.64 0.17
C LEU A 325 1.42 -12.43 -0.96
N GLY A 326 2.75 -12.40 -0.97
CA GLY A 326 3.56 -13.05 -1.98
C GLY A 326 3.54 -12.34 -3.34
N LYS A 327 4.38 -12.85 -4.24
CA LYS A 327 4.75 -12.18 -5.50
C LYS A 327 3.58 -11.86 -6.43
N ASN A 328 2.53 -12.67 -6.41
CA ASN A 328 1.43 -12.53 -7.37
C ASN A 328 0.42 -11.47 -6.97
N LEU A 329 0.14 -11.32 -5.67
CA LEU A 329 -0.76 -10.29 -5.17
C LEU A 329 -0.05 -8.94 -5.06
N ARG A 330 1.18 -8.93 -4.52
CA ARG A 330 1.92 -7.67 -4.31
C ARG A 330 2.32 -6.92 -5.58
N LYS A 331 2.20 -7.51 -6.79
CA LYS A 331 2.66 -6.91 -8.05
C LYS A 331 1.58 -6.14 -8.83
N ILE A 332 0.38 -6.03 -8.26
CA ILE A 332 -0.78 -5.43 -8.91
C ILE A 332 -0.77 -3.92 -8.64
N GLY A 333 -0.88 -3.11 -9.69
CA GLY A 333 -0.89 -1.64 -9.59
C GLY A 333 0.51 -1.00 -9.61
N SER A 334 0.60 0.20 -9.04
CA SER A 334 1.83 1.04 -9.01
C SER A 334 2.42 1.21 -7.60
N VAL A 335 1.86 0.51 -6.61
CA VAL A 335 2.39 0.42 -5.26
C VAL A 335 2.32 -1.02 -4.79
N HIS A 336 3.43 -1.48 -4.22
CA HIS A 336 3.64 -2.87 -3.86
C HIS A 336 4.10 -2.91 -2.40
N SER A 337 3.22 -3.28 -1.48
CA SER A 337 3.58 -3.51 -0.08
C SER A 337 3.36 -4.97 0.29
N ASP A 338 4.29 -5.56 1.03
CA ASP A 338 4.18 -6.92 1.55
C ASP A 338 4.98 -7.06 2.86
N THR A 339 4.59 -8.00 3.71
CA THR A 339 5.28 -8.29 4.97
C THR A 339 5.80 -9.71 4.95
N TRP A 340 7.08 -9.86 5.25
CA TRP A 340 7.75 -11.12 5.48
C TRP A 340 7.82 -11.39 7.00
N SER A 341 7.61 -12.63 7.41
CA SER A 341 7.70 -13.05 8.81
C SER A 341 8.54 -14.32 8.93
N GLY A 342 9.55 -14.30 9.79
CA GLY A 342 10.43 -15.46 9.99
C GLY A 342 11.47 -15.23 11.09
N PRO A 343 12.41 -16.18 11.26
CA PRO A 343 13.47 -16.09 12.26
C PRO A 343 14.38 -14.86 12.06
N ALA A 344 14.80 -14.23 13.16
CA ALA A 344 15.75 -13.11 13.13
C ALA A 344 17.06 -13.46 12.41
N VAL A 345 17.60 -14.66 12.66
CA VAL A 345 18.81 -15.17 11.99
C VAL A 345 18.66 -15.29 10.47
N GLU A 346 17.46 -15.61 9.97
CA GLU A 346 17.21 -15.62 8.53
C GLU A 346 17.16 -14.19 7.97
N LEU A 347 16.54 -13.26 8.70
CA LEU A 347 16.44 -11.86 8.30
C LEU A 347 17.83 -11.21 8.20
N ALA A 348 18.73 -11.52 9.13
CA ALA A 348 20.11 -11.05 9.15
C ALA A 348 20.84 -11.34 7.81
N GLN A 349 20.51 -12.44 7.14
CA GLN A 349 21.13 -12.85 5.88
C GLN A 349 20.47 -12.24 4.61
N ARG A 350 19.39 -11.48 4.78
CA ARG A 350 18.60 -10.84 3.71
C ARG A 350 18.99 -9.37 3.50
N GLY A 351 20.29 -9.09 3.44
CA GLY A 351 20.85 -7.73 3.37
C GLY A 351 20.72 -6.99 2.03
N TYR A 352 19.97 -7.51 1.05
CA TYR A 352 19.85 -6.87 -0.26
C TYR A 352 18.43 -6.91 -0.82
N ILE A 353 17.99 -5.78 -1.35
CA ILE A 353 16.73 -5.62 -2.06
C ILE A 353 17.00 -5.08 -3.46
N ALA A 354 16.52 -5.78 -4.47
CA ALA A 354 16.60 -5.31 -5.85
C ALA A 354 15.30 -4.66 -6.28
N VAL A 355 15.39 -3.53 -6.96
CA VAL A 355 14.29 -2.88 -7.70
C VAL A 355 14.61 -2.97 -9.18
N PHE A 356 13.70 -3.57 -9.96
CA PHE A 356 13.91 -3.79 -11.38
C PHE A 356 12.64 -3.53 -12.19
N PRO A 357 12.79 -3.05 -13.44
CA PRO A 357 11.67 -2.80 -14.31
C PRO A 357 11.15 -4.09 -14.97
N VAL A 358 9.85 -4.09 -15.24
CA VAL A 358 9.14 -5.08 -16.04
C VAL A 358 8.32 -4.38 -17.12
N MET A 359 7.76 -5.17 -18.04
CA MET A 359 7.08 -4.70 -19.25
C MET A 359 6.05 -3.58 -18.99
N GLY A 360 5.96 -2.64 -19.93
CA GLY A 360 4.95 -1.60 -20.02
C GLY A 360 4.90 -1.01 -21.43
N TRP A 361 3.99 -0.06 -21.68
CA TRP A 361 3.79 0.47 -23.03
C TRP A 361 4.97 1.29 -23.55
N TRP A 362 5.85 1.80 -22.67
CA TRP A 362 7.11 2.43 -23.09
C TRP A 362 8.01 1.46 -23.87
N LYS A 363 7.95 0.15 -23.55
CA LYS A 363 8.68 -0.91 -24.25
C LYS A 363 7.91 -1.43 -25.47
N SER A 364 6.59 -1.61 -25.36
CA SER A 364 5.79 -2.25 -26.41
C SER A 364 5.33 -1.30 -27.52
N ASN A 365 5.35 0.01 -27.31
CA ASN A 365 5.05 1.01 -28.33
C ASN A 365 6.24 2.00 -28.53
N PRO A 366 7.26 1.59 -29.31
CA PRO A 366 8.42 2.43 -29.60
C PRO A 366 8.08 3.77 -30.27
N ARG A 367 6.91 3.93 -30.91
CA ARG A 367 6.63 5.17 -31.68
C ARG A 367 6.66 6.45 -30.85
N HIS A 368 6.47 6.35 -29.54
CA HIS A 368 6.48 7.51 -28.63
C HIS A 368 7.84 7.78 -27.98
N GLU A 369 8.86 6.97 -28.29
CA GLU A 369 10.25 7.13 -27.79
C GLU A 369 10.40 7.21 -26.26
N ARG A 370 9.38 6.73 -25.54
CA ARG A 370 9.33 6.76 -24.07
C ARG A 370 10.31 5.81 -23.39
N TRP A 371 10.95 4.89 -24.13
CA TRP A 371 11.98 4.01 -23.57
C TRP A 371 13.14 4.81 -22.94
N ALA A 372 13.41 6.03 -23.41
CA ALA A 372 14.49 6.88 -22.91
C ALA A 372 14.13 7.61 -21.60
N ASN A 373 12.88 7.52 -21.13
CA ASN A 373 12.43 8.21 -19.94
C ASN A 373 12.98 7.55 -18.67
N LYS A 374 13.22 8.41 -17.66
CA LYS A 374 13.50 7.99 -16.29
C LYS A 374 12.21 7.77 -15.52
N ALA A 375 12.26 6.84 -14.56
CA ALA A 375 11.20 6.57 -13.61
C ALA A 375 11.71 6.76 -12.18
N ARG A 376 10.95 7.54 -11.38
CA ARG A 376 11.21 7.69 -9.95
C ARG A 376 10.52 6.58 -9.17
N TYR A 377 11.12 6.19 -8.07
CA TYR A 377 10.47 5.32 -7.10
C TYR A 377 10.91 5.64 -5.68
N SER A 378 10.09 5.20 -4.73
CA SER A 378 10.44 5.15 -3.32
C SER A 378 10.39 3.71 -2.82
N LEU A 379 11.41 3.33 -2.06
CA LEU A 379 11.50 2.05 -1.38
C LEU A 379 11.55 2.32 0.13
N ILE A 380 10.60 1.76 0.86
CA ILE A 380 10.56 1.81 2.32
C ILE A 380 10.68 0.39 2.85
N VAL A 381 11.56 0.21 3.83
CA VAL A 381 11.75 -1.07 4.52
C VAL A 381 11.67 -0.85 6.01
N THR A 382 10.84 -1.62 6.70
CA THR A 382 10.83 -1.66 8.17
C THR A 382 11.09 -3.06 8.65
N ILE A 383 11.99 -3.20 9.63
CA ILE A 383 12.13 -4.43 10.42
C ILE A 383 11.57 -4.18 11.81
N LYS A 384 10.89 -5.18 12.38
CA LYS A 384 10.29 -5.09 13.72
C LYS A 384 10.50 -6.38 14.49
N THR A 385 10.96 -6.24 15.73
CA THR A 385 11.05 -7.32 16.72
C THR A 385 9.85 -7.29 17.66
N PRO A 386 9.45 -8.45 18.23
CA PRO A 386 8.37 -8.52 19.20
C PRO A 386 8.77 -7.91 20.55
N GLU A 387 10.05 -8.02 20.91
CA GLU A 387 10.62 -7.49 22.14
C GLU A 387 10.89 -5.98 22.00
N THR A 388 10.32 -5.19 22.91
CA THR A 388 10.46 -3.73 22.94
C THR A 388 11.79 -3.25 23.50
N GLU A 389 12.52 -4.12 24.20
CA GLU A 389 13.81 -3.80 24.84
C GLU A 389 14.99 -3.89 23.86
N VAL A 390 14.79 -4.51 22.69
CA VAL A 390 15.80 -4.60 21.64
C VAL A 390 15.87 -3.27 20.89
N ASP A 391 17.02 -2.60 20.95
CA ASP A 391 17.29 -1.39 20.18
C ASP A 391 17.86 -1.73 18.80
N LEU A 392 16.99 -1.70 17.78
CA LEU A 392 17.39 -1.87 16.38
C LEU A 392 17.86 -0.56 15.74
N TYR A 393 17.51 0.59 16.33
CA TYR A 393 17.69 1.89 15.72
C TYR A 393 19.14 2.40 15.84
N THR A 394 19.66 2.44 17.06
CA THR A 394 21.00 2.98 17.35
C THR A 394 22.13 2.33 16.52
N PRO A 395 22.23 0.98 16.42
CA PRO A 395 23.31 0.37 15.64
C PRO A 395 23.25 0.73 14.16
N VAL A 396 22.05 0.86 13.58
CA VAL A 396 21.89 1.18 12.16
C VAL A 396 22.06 2.67 11.89
N ALA A 397 21.58 3.55 12.77
CA ALA A 397 21.82 4.99 12.67
C ALA A 397 23.32 5.29 12.63
N ALA A 398 24.13 4.57 13.42
CA ALA A 398 25.58 4.67 13.37
C ALA A 398 26.16 4.21 12.01
N MET A 399 25.67 3.11 11.44
CA MET A 399 26.12 2.62 10.12
C MET A 399 25.79 3.60 8.99
N VAL A 400 24.63 4.25 9.04
CA VAL A 400 24.18 5.20 8.00
C VAL A 400 24.90 6.55 8.11
N ALA A 401 25.26 6.98 9.33
CA ALA A 401 25.97 8.23 9.56
C ALA A 401 27.44 8.20 9.08
N VAL A 402 28.02 7.01 8.90
CA VAL A 402 29.38 6.85 8.35
C VAL A 402 29.29 6.80 6.83
N PRO A 403 29.83 7.79 6.08
CA PRO A 403 29.81 7.76 4.63
C PRO A 403 30.66 6.59 4.14
N VAL A 404 30.02 5.62 3.47
CA VAL A 404 30.72 4.51 2.83
C VAL A 404 31.44 5.05 1.60
N ASN A 405 32.74 5.33 1.72
CA ASN A 405 33.62 5.52 0.57
C ASN A 405 33.77 4.17 -0.14
N ILE A 406 32.93 3.92 -1.15
CA ILE A 406 33.14 2.81 -2.07
C ILE A 406 34.21 3.26 -3.07
N ALA A 407 35.46 2.90 -2.80
CA ALA A 407 36.50 2.94 -3.82
C ALA A 407 36.15 1.88 -4.87
N ILE A 408 35.81 2.32 -6.08
CA ILE A 408 35.71 1.45 -7.24
C ILE A 408 37.15 1.27 -7.73
N GLU A 409 37.73 0.09 -7.50
CA GLU A 409 38.97 -0.29 -8.21
C GLU A 409 38.63 -0.42 -9.70
N THR A 410 39.31 0.42 -10.50
CA THR A 410 39.24 0.46 -11.97
C THR A 410 39.93 -0.70 -12.64
#